data_AF-A0A246I403-F1
#
_entry.id   AF-A0A246I403-F1
#
_cell.length_a   1.000
_cell.length_b   1.000
_cell.length_c   1.000
_cell.angle_alpha   90.00
_cell.angle_beta   90.00
_cell.angle_gamma   90.00
#
_symmetry.space_group_name_H-M   'P 1'
#
loop_
_entity.id
_entity.type
_entity.pdbx_description
1 polymer ?
#
loop_
_entity_poly.entity_id
_entity_poly.type
_entity_poly.pdbx_seq_one_letter_code
_entity_poly.pdbx_strand_id
1 'polypeptide(L)'
;MDGVEDAGKLQACGKDELAYQEARLEAAASKALAGLDAAAQMAFQASQASWRSDTDRYCRDVPNGSVQQLQGAQECRLYRVANRADQLLAQSAPPDTSFTQATLRPEYTRCVQDARGMDDQLEACDTAELAHHKALLEAQVARLMDGPDGPAKDRWMDEQANWAADTEKRCAPSSDHVGPMLDAQSCRINRYANRAVELHTRVLTP
;
A
#
# COMPACT_ATOMS: atom_id res chain seq x y z
N MET A 1 19.31 -34.53 4.74
CA MET A 1 19.61 -33.72 3.55
C MET A 1 18.66 -32.52 3.45
N ASP A 2 17.51 -32.57 4.12
CA ASP A 2 16.46 -31.55 4.10
C ASP A 2 16.91 -30.13 4.50
N GLY A 3 17.75 -29.97 5.52
CA GLY A 3 18.17 -28.65 6.00
C GLY A 3 19.03 -27.81 5.04
N VAL A 4 19.68 -28.43 4.05
CA VAL A 4 20.50 -27.72 3.04
C VAL A 4 19.62 -27.26 1.86
N GLU A 5 18.64 -28.07 1.46
CA GLU A 5 17.64 -27.68 0.46
C GLU A 5 16.75 -26.55 0.97
N ASP A 6 16.35 -26.59 2.25
CA ASP A 6 15.53 -25.54 2.86
C ASP A 6 16.30 -24.22 3.01
N ALA A 7 17.59 -24.26 3.36
CA ALA A 7 18.45 -23.09 3.40
C ALA A 7 18.62 -22.45 1.99
N GLY A 8 18.74 -23.28 0.95
CA GLY A 8 18.81 -22.81 -0.43
C GLY A 8 17.53 -22.14 -0.91
N LYS A 9 16.36 -22.68 -0.53
CA LYS A 9 15.05 -22.07 -0.83
C LYS A 9 14.86 -20.74 -0.10
N LEU A 10 15.19 -20.67 1.18
CA LEU A 10 15.12 -19.42 1.96
C LEU A 10 16.00 -18.31 1.36
N GLN A 11 17.20 -18.67 0.91
CA GLN A 11 18.11 -17.73 0.27
C GLN A 11 17.57 -17.23 -1.09
N ALA A 12 16.89 -18.09 -1.85
CA ALA A 12 16.23 -17.70 -3.10
C ALA A 12 15.06 -16.74 -2.84
N CYS A 13 14.16 -17.07 -1.90
CA CYS A 13 13.05 -16.19 -1.53
C CYS A 13 13.53 -14.81 -1.08
N GLY A 14 14.61 -14.74 -0.29
CA GLY A 14 15.17 -13.45 0.13
C GLY A 14 15.78 -12.64 -1.03
N LYS A 15 16.21 -13.27 -2.13
CA LYS A 15 16.75 -12.56 -3.30
C LYS A 15 15.62 -11.98 -4.13
N ASP A 16 14.55 -12.74 -4.31
CA ASP A 16 13.35 -12.29 -5.02
C ASP A 16 12.71 -11.10 -4.28
N GLU A 17 12.62 -11.19 -2.94
CA GLU A 17 12.12 -10.09 -2.13
C GLU A 17 13.06 -8.87 -2.17
N LEU A 18 14.39 -9.06 -2.15
CA LEU A 18 15.32 -7.93 -2.32
C LEU A 18 15.15 -7.24 -3.68
N ALA A 19 15.05 -8.00 -4.77
CA ALA A 19 14.83 -7.46 -6.11
C ALA A 19 13.52 -6.66 -6.20
N TYR A 20 12.46 -7.15 -5.55
CA TYR A 20 11.21 -6.41 -5.43
C TYR A 20 11.38 -5.08 -4.68
N GLN A 21 12.09 -5.09 -3.55
CA GLN A 21 12.32 -3.86 -2.77
C GLN A 21 13.23 -2.87 -3.51
N GLU A 22 14.18 -3.37 -4.32
CA GLU A 22 15.00 -2.52 -5.19
C GLU A 22 14.15 -1.83 -6.26
N ALA A 23 13.23 -2.55 -6.91
CA ALA A 23 12.29 -1.97 -7.86
C ALA A 23 11.37 -0.93 -7.19
N ARG A 24 10.88 -1.20 -5.96
CA ARG A 24 10.12 -0.21 -5.16
C ARG A 24 10.94 1.04 -4.87
N LEU A 25 12.20 0.87 -4.50
CA LEU A 25 13.11 1.98 -4.22
C LEU A 25 13.33 2.85 -5.46
N GLU A 26 13.52 2.25 -6.64
CA GLU A 26 13.70 2.98 -7.91
C GLU A 26 12.44 3.76 -8.30
N ALA A 27 11.26 3.14 -8.18
CA ALA A 27 9.99 3.81 -8.42
C ALA A 27 9.77 4.98 -7.45
N ALA A 28 10.05 4.79 -6.16
CA ALA A 28 9.95 5.81 -5.13
C ALA A 28 10.94 6.98 -5.39
N ALA A 29 12.17 6.66 -5.78
CA ALA A 29 13.17 7.67 -6.11
C ALA A 29 12.78 8.49 -7.34
N SER A 30 12.24 7.84 -8.37
CA SER A 30 11.74 8.50 -9.58
C SER A 30 10.58 9.45 -9.25
N LYS A 31 9.65 9.03 -8.38
CA LYS A 31 8.56 9.87 -7.89
C LYS A 31 9.06 11.05 -7.05
N ALA A 32 10.04 10.84 -6.18
CA ALA A 32 10.63 11.91 -5.36
C ALA A 32 11.37 12.96 -6.21
N LEU A 33 11.92 12.57 -7.36
CA LEU A 33 12.53 13.49 -8.32
C LEU A 33 11.50 14.31 -9.10
N ALA A 34 10.28 13.80 -9.27
CA ALA A 34 9.24 14.47 -10.03
C ALA A 34 8.81 15.76 -9.33
N GLY A 35 8.97 16.89 -10.02
CA GLY A 35 8.63 18.22 -9.49
C GLY A 35 9.76 18.95 -8.76
N LEU A 36 10.94 18.34 -8.61
CA LEU A 36 12.13 19.02 -8.10
C LEU A 36 12.81 19.86 -9.19
N ASP A 37 13.37 21.00 -8.80
CA ASP A 37 14.28 21.78 -9.66
C ASP A 37 15.66 21.09 -9.80
N ALA A 38 16.50 21.60 -10.69
CA ALA A 38 17.79 20.99 -11.00
C ALA A 38 18.73 20.92 -9.78
N ALA A 39 18.71 21.92 -8.89
CA ALA A 39 19.56 21.93 -7.70
C ALA A 39 19.10 20.88 -6.68
N ALA A 40 17.79 20.78 -6.46
CA ALA A 40 17.17 19.78 -5.60
C ALA A 40 17.35 18.35 -6.16
N GLN A 41 17.26 18.15 -7.48
CA GLN A 41 17.54 16.86 -8.12
C GLN A 41 18.99 16.42 -7.89
N MET A 42 19.97 17.30 -8.08
CA MET A 42 21.38 16.99 -7.83
C MET A 42 21.63 16.62 -6.36
N ALA A 43 21.07 17.39 -5.43
CA ALA A 43 21.17 17.11 -3.99
C ALA A 43 20.54 15.76 -3.63
N PHE A 44 19.38 15.46 -4.19
CA PHE A 44 18.71 14.18 -4.01
C PHE A 44 19.56 13.02 -4.50
N GLN A 45 20.07 13.09 -5.73
CA GLN A 45 20.89 12.04 -6.33
C GLN A 45 22.17 11.80 -5.52
N ALA A 46 22.84 12.86 -5.06
CA ALA A 46 24.01 12.76 -4.18
C ALA A 46 23.66 12.06 -2.86
N SER A 47 22.51 12.39 -2.26
CA SER A 47 22.05 11.72 -1.04
C SER A 47 21.76 10.22 -1.25
N GLN A 48 21.17 9.85 -2.39
CA GLN A 48 20.91 8.46 -2.74
C GLN A 48 22.20 7.67 -2.96
N ALA A 49 23.15 8.24 -3.71
CA ALA A 49 24.44 7.61 -3.95
C ALA A 49 25.21 7.37 -2.64
N SER A 50 25.21 8.37 -1.74
CA SER A 50 25.82 8.25 -0.41
C SER A 50 25.16 7.13 0.42
N TRP A 51 23.83 7.12 0.47
CA TRP A 51 23.08 6.08 1.19
C TRP A 51 23.33 4.67 0.62
N ARG A 52 23.43 4.53 -0.70
CA ARG A 52 23.70 3.24 -1.35
C ARG A 52 25.10 2.74 -1.02
N SER A 53 26.10 3.62 -1.09
CA SER A 53 27.48 3.28 -0.69
C SER A 53 27.60 2.90 0.79
N ASP A 54 26.89 3.59 1.68
CA ASP A 54 26.83 3.25 3.10
C ASP A 54 26.17 1.87 3.32
N THR A 55 25.07 1.60 2.62
CA THR A 55 24.38 0.31 2.68
C THR A 55 25.26 -0.85 2.20
N ASP A 56 25.97 -0.69 1.09
CA ASP A 56 26.91 -1.71 0.59
C ASP A 56 28.07 -1.98 1.54
N ARG A 57 28.52 -0.94 2.25
CA ARG A 57 29.59 -1.06 3.26
C ARG A 57 29.09 -1.76 4.50
N TYR A 58 27.89 -1.42 4.96
CA TYR A 58 27.31 -1.91 6.21
C TYR A 58 26.79 -3.35 6.08
N CYS A 59 26.09 -3.67 4.99
CA CYS A 59 25.53 -5.00 4.72
C CYS A 59 26.41 -5.79 3.76
N ARG A 60 27.73 -5.77 3.98
CA ARG A 60 28.68 -6.43 3.08
C ARG A 60 28.57 -7.96 3.19
N ASP A 61 28.47 -8.62 2.04
CA ASP A 61 28.57 -10.08 1.97
C ASP A 61 29.94 -10.55 2.43
N VAL A 62 29.99 -11.63 3.20
CA VAL A 62 31.25 -12.27 3.60
C VAL A 62 31.59 -13.33 2.54
N PRO A 63 32.64 -13.15 1.72
CA PRO A 63 33.02 -14.17 0.75
C PRO A 63 33.36 -15.48 1.46
N ASN A 64 32.80 -16.60 0.99
CA ASN A 64 32.91 -17.91 1.64
C ASN A 64 32.40 -17.94 3.10
N GLY A 65 31.51 -17.01 3.47
CA GLY A 65 30.86 -16.99 4.76
C GLY A 65 29.96 -18.21 4.99
N SER A 66 29.66 -18.49 6.25
CA SER A 66 28.65 -19.49 6.60
C SER A 66 27.28 -19.07 6.05
N VAL A 67 26.36 -20.04 5.91
CA VAL A 67 24.97 -19.77 5.51
C VAL A 67 24.34 -18.66 6.35
N GLN A 68 24.60 -18.65 7.67
CA GLN A 68 24.11 -17.62 8.59
C GLN A 68 24.70 -16.23 8.30
N GLN A 69 25.97 -16.14 7.92
CA GLN A 69 26.61 -14.86 7.57
C GLN A 69 26.06 -14.30 6.25
N LEU A 70 25.82 -15.19 5.27
CA LEU A 70 25.23 -14.81 3.99
C LEU A 70 23.76 -14.37 4.17
N GLN A 71 22.98 -15.08 4.99
CA GLN A 71 21.61 -14.71 5.34
C GLN A 71 21.56 -13.37 6.09
N GLY A 72 22.44 -13.15 7.07
CA GLY A 72 22.49 -11.88 7.80
C GLY A 72 22.81 -10.67 6.92
N ALA A 73 23.73 -10.82 5.95
CA ALA A 73 24.03 -9.76 4.98
C ALA A 73 22.84 -9.47 4.06
N GLN A 74 22.16 -10.52 3.60
CA GLN A 74 20.96 -10.43 2.77
C GLN A 74 19.79 -9.74 3.50
N GLU A 75 19.49 -10.17 4.72
CA GLU A 75 18.44 -9.56 5.57
C GLU A 75 18.74 -8.09 5.88
N CYS A 76 20.00 -7.77 6.15
CA CYS A 76 20.46 -6.38 6.34
C CYS A 76 20.17 -5.51 5.12
N ARG A 77 20.53 -5.98 3.91
CA ARG A 77 20.24 -5.26 2.65
C ARG A 77 18.76 -5.08 2.45
N LEU A 78 17.99 -6.17 2.59
CA LEU A 78 16.55 -6.17 2.43
C LEU A 78 15.89 -5.11 3.33
N TYR A 79 16.21 -5.12 4.63
CA TYR A 79 15.66 -4.17 5.58
C TYR A 79 16.01 -2.72 5.23
N ARG A 80 17.27 -2.43 4.88
CA ARG A 80 17.68 -1.06 4.55
C ARG A 80 17.02 -0.55 3.27
N VAL A 81 16.95 -1.39 2.23
CA VAL A 81 16.32 -1.04 0.95
C VAL A 81 14.82 -0.79 1.14
N ALA A 82 14.12 -1.68 1.83
CA ALA A 82 12.69 -1.53 2.11
C ALA A 82 12.39 -0.23 2.87
N ASN A 83 13.12 0.04 3.96
CA ASN A 83 12.92 1.27 4.74
C ASN A 83 13.22 2.54 3.94
N ARG A 84 14.24 2.51 3.07
CA ARG A 84 14.55 3.66 2.23
C ARG A 84 13.43 3.90 1.20
N ALA A 85 12.90 2.85 0.59
CA ALA A 85 11.76 2.95 -0.31
C ALA A 85 10.56 3.58 0.41
N ASP A 86 10.23 3.11 1.62
CA ASP A 86 9.12 3.64 2.42
C ASP A 86 9.31 5.12 2.78
N GLN A 87 10.52 5.51 3.20
CA GLN A 87 10.85 6.92 3.49
C GLN A 87 10.63 7.82 2.27
N LEU A 88 11.06 7.39 1.09
CA LEU A 88 10.91 8.17 -0.14
C LEU A 88 9.46 8.25 -0.59
N LEU A 89 8.70 7.15 -0.48
CA LEU A 89 7.28 7.14 -0.77
C LEU A 89 6.52 8.10 0.16
N ALA A 90 6.83 8.09 1.45
CA ALA A 90 6.19 8.99 2.42
C ALA A 90 6.50 10.47 2.15
N GLN A 91 7.73 10.80 1.77
CA GLN A 91 8.15 12.18 1.49
C GLN A 91 7.56 12.75 0.19
N SER A 92 7.33 11.89 -0.80
CA SER A 92 6.86 12.28 -2.14
C SER A 92 5.37 12.00 -2.37
N ALA A 93 4.66 11.49 -1.36
CA ALA A 93 3.24 11.21 -1.47
C ALA A 93 2.48 12.54 -1.59
N PRO A 94 1.67 12.75 -2.66
CA PRO A 94 0.68 13.81 -2.63
C PRO A 94 -0.27 13.58 -1.44
N PRO A 95 -0.99 14.61 -0.98
CA PRO A 95 -2.03 14.45 0.03
C PRO A 95 -2.96 13.30 -0.36
N ASP A 96 -3.16 12.36 0.57
CA ASP A 96 -4.05 11.23 0.32
C ASP A 96 -5.50 11.72 0.33
N THR A 97 -6.07 11.91 -0.86
CA THR A 97 -7.46 12.33 -1.05
C THR A 97 -8.45 11.18 -1.04
N SER A 98 -8.00 9.92 -0.90
CA SER A 98 -8.88 8.75 -0.95
C SER A 98 -9.89 8.67 0.20
N PHE A 99 -9.70 9.48 1.25
CA PHE A 99 -10.62 9.64 2.38
C PHE A 99 -11.75 10.64 2.09
N THR A 100 -11.57 11.55 1.14
CA THR A 100 -12.51 12.68 0.91
C THR A 100 -13.04 12.74 -0.51
N GLN A 101 -12.48 11.95 -1.43
CA GLN A 101 -12.85 11.97 -2.84
C GLN A 101 -12.91 10.56 -3.42
N ALA A 102 -14.00 10.27 -4.15
CA ALA A 102 -14.13 9.12 -5.02
C ALA A 102 -15.14 9.42 -6.13
N THR A 103 -15.12 8.61 -7.19
CA THR A 103 -16.20 8.62 -8.18
C THR A 103 -17.36 7.78 -7.63
N LEU A 104 -18.44 8.46 -7.27
CA LEU A 104 -19.65 7.83 -6.71
C LEU A 104 -20.74 7.70 -7.76
N ARG A 105 -21.75 6.88 -7.47
CA ARG A 105 -22.85 6.64 -8.39
C ARG A 105 -23.72 7.90 -8.56
N PRO A 106 -24.21 8.19 -9.78
CA PRO A 106 -25.19 9.27 -9.99
C PRO A 106 -26.44 9.14 -9.11
N GLU A 107 -26.86 7.91 -8.81
CA GLU A 107 -27.98 7.60 -7.91
C GLU A 107 -27.74 8.12 -6.49
N TYR A 108 -26.51 8.03 -5.98
CA TYR A 108 -26.14 8.56 -4.68
C TYR A 108 -26.24 10.10 -4.66
N THR A 109 -25.70 10.76 -5.68
CA THR A 109 -25.83 12.22 -5.82
C THR A 109 -27.30 12.67 -5.82
N ARG A 110 -28.18 11.95 -6.53
CA ARG A 110 -29.62 12.25 -6.54
C ARG A 110 -30.24 12.03 -5.15
N CYS A 111 -29.91 10.93 -4.50
CA CYS A 111 -30.41 10.61 -3.15
C CYS A 111 -30.06 11.73 -2.14
N VAL A 112 -28.80 12.17 -2.11
CA VAL A 112 -28.34 13.24 -1.23
C VAL A 112 -29.05 14.58 -1.53
N GLN A 113 -29.29 14.88 -2.80
CA GLN A 113 -30.06 16.08 -3.19
C GLN A 113 -31.52 16.01 -2.71
N ASP A 114 -32.16 14.85 -2.86
CA ASP A 114 -33.54 14.61 -2.45
C ASP A 114 -33.71 14.59 -0.93
N ALA A 115 -32.67 14.20 -0.19
CA ALA A 115 -32.64 14.18 1.28
C ALA A 115 -32.79 15.59 1.90
N ARG A 116 -32.45 16.66 1.16
CA ARG A 116 -32.60 18.06 1.59
C ARG A 116 -32.03 18.37 2.98
N GLY A 117 -30.95 17.67 3.36
CA GLY A 117 -30.30 17.84 4.67
C GLY A 117 -31.02 17.16 5.85
N MET A 118 -31.97 16.26 5.60
CA MET A 118 -32.54 15.42 6.65
C MET A 118 -31.60 14.25 6.95
N ASP A 119 -31.10 14.21 8.18
CA ASP A 119 -30.05 13.30 8.61
C ASP A 119 -30.39 11.82 8.39
N ASP A 120 -31.64 11.41 8.66
CA ASP A 120 -32.12 10.04 8.48
C ASP A 120 -32.11 9.61 7.01
N GLN A 121 -32.43 10.53 6.10
CA GLN A 121 -32.39 10.27 4.67
C GLN A 121 -30.96 10.25 4.14
N LEU A 122 -30.09 11.13 4.64
CA LEU A 122 -28.67 11.12 4.32
C LEU A 122 -28.00 9.81 4.74
N GLU A 123 -28.28 9.34 5.96
CA GLU A 123 -27.78 8.06 6.47
C GLU A 123 -28.23 6.88 5.58
N ALA A 124 -29.49 6.89 5.11
CA ALA A 124 -30.00 5.88 4.20
C ALA A 124 -29.27 5.90 2.83
N CYS A 125 -29.03 7.10 2.28
CA CYS A 125 -28.26 7.26 1.04
C CYS A 125 -26.83 6.72 1.20
N ASP A 126 -26.15 7.12 2.27
CA ASP A 126 -24.78 6.72 2.59
C ASP A 126 -24.66 5.21 2.80
N THR A 127 -25.64 4.61 3.48
CA THR A 127 -25.70 3.16 3.71
C THR A 127 -25.84 2.39 2.40
N ALA A 128 -26.72 2.83 1.51
CA ALA A 128 -26.92 2.18 0.21
C ALA A 128 -25.69 2.30 -0.71
N GLU A 129 -24.98 3.42 -0.66
CA GLU A 129 -23.74 3.62 -1.42
C GLU A 129 -22.59 2.79 -0.88
N LEU A 130 -22.41 2.79 0.43
CA LEU A 130 -21.39 1.97 1.07
C LEU A 130 -21.62 0.48 0.81
N ALA A 131 -22.87 0.00 0.92
CA ALA A 131 -23.22 -1.39 0.65
C ALA A 131 -22.87 -1.81 -0.78
N HIS A 132 -23.11 -0.94 -1.76
CA HIS A 132 -22.74 -1.21 -3.15
C HIS A 132 -21.23 -1.37 -3.33
N HIS A 133 -20.44 -0.43 -2.81
CA HIS A 133 -18.99 -0.50 -2.96
C HIS A 133 -18.36 -1.64 -2.14
N LYS A 134 -18.95 -2.01 -1.00
CA LYS A 134 -18.58 -3.22 -0.25
C LYS A 134 -18.76 -4.47 -1.11
N ALA A 135 -19.92 -4.64 -1.74
CA ALA A 135 -20.18 -5.79 -2.59
C ALA A 135 -19.21 -5.86 -3.79
N LEU A 136 -18.89 -4.72 -4.41
CA LEU A 136 -17.90 -4.67 -5.48
C LEU A 136 -16.51 -5.08 -4.99
N LEU A 137 -16.09 -4.54 -3.85
CA LEU A 137 -14.80 -4.85 -3.22
C LEU A 137 -14.69 -6.34 -2.90
N GLU A 138 -15.70 -6.91 -2.23
CA GLU A 138 -15.75 -8.34 -1.88
C GLU A 138 -15.62 -9.22 -3.12
N ALA A 139 -16.31 -8.89 -4.22
CA ALA A 139 -16.16 -9.61 -5.48
C ALA A 139 -14.74 -9.52 -6.06
N GLN A 140 -14.07 -8.36 -5.95
CA GLN A 140 -12.69 -8.24 -6.42
C GLN A 140 -11.71 -9.00 -5.51
N VAL A 141 -11.90 -8.95 -4.19
CA VAL A 141 -11.09 -9.69 -3.21
C VAL A 141 -11.23 -11.20 -3.46
N ALA A 142 -12.44 -11.71 -3.66
CA ALA A 142 -12.67 -13.11 -3.99
C ALA A 142 -11.92 -13.52 -5.26
N ARG A 143 -12.01 -12.73 -6.34
CA ARG A 143 -11.25 -13.01 -7.58
C ARG A 143 -9.74 -13.10 -7.32
N LEU A 144 -9.18 -12.18 -6.53
CA LEU A 144 -7.73 -12.16 -6.26
C LEU A 144 -7.33 -13.32 -5.33
N MET A 145 -8.21 -13.72 -4.40
CA MET A 145 -8.04 -14.89 -3.54
C MET A 145 -8.08 -16.22 -4.32
N ASP A 146 -8.82 -16.29 -5.44
CA ASP A 146 -8.83 -17.47 -6.32
C ASP A 146 -7.56 -17.60 -7.18
N GLY A 147 -6.68 -16.58 -7.14
CA GLY A 147 -5.36 -16.61 -7.79
C GLY A 147 -4.40 -17.63 -7.15
N PRO A 148 -3.35 -18.03 -7.88
CA PRO A 148 -2.36 -18.99 -7.39
C PRO A 148 -1.69 -18.49 -6.11
N ASP A 149 -1.42 -19.41 -5.19
CA ASP A 149 -0.64 -19.10 -3.99
C ASP A 149 0.81 -18.77 -4.38
N GLY A 150 1.37 -17.80 -3.67
CA GLY A 150 2.74 -17.35 -3.90
C GLY A 150 3.00 -16.00 -3.23
N PRO A 151 4.26 -15.54 -3.24
CA PRO A 151 4.67 -14.33 -2.53
C PRO A 151 3.86 -13.08 -2.93
N ALA A 152 3.43 -12.97 -4.19
CA ALA A 152 2.61 -11.86 -4.64
C ALA A 152 1.22 -11.81 -3.98
N LYS A 153 0.61 -12.99 -3.75
CA LYS A 153 -0.69 -13.10 -3.07
C LYS A 153 -0.56 -12.82 -1.59
N ASP A 154 0.47 -13.35 -0.93
CA ASP A 154 0.73 -13.08 0.50
C ASP A 154 0.90 -11.59 0.76
N ARG A 155 1.73 -10.91 -0.04
CA ARG A 155 1.91 -9.45 0.05
C ARG A 155 0.60 -8.69 -0.18
N TRP A 156 -0.19 -9.10 -1.17
CA TRP A 156 -1.48 -8.44 -1.42
C TRP A 156 -2.46 -8.65 -0.26
N MET A 157 -2.47 -9.82 0.39
CA MET A 157 -3.29 -10.06 1.58
C MET A 157 -2.88 -9.15 2.73
N ASP A 158 -1.58 -8.98 2.96
CA ASP A 158 -1.07 -8.04 3.96
C ASP A 158 -1.44 -6.58 3.63
N GLU A 159 -1.32 -6.18 2.37
CA GLU A 159 -1.77 -4.86 1.91
C GLU A 159 -3.27 -4.66 2.12
N GLN A 160 -4.09 -5.68 1.84
CA GLN A 160 -5.53 -5.63 2.03
C GLN A 160 -5.90 -5.53 3.51
N ALA A 161 -5.21 -6.25 4.39
CA ALA A 161 -5.38 -6.18 5.84
C ALA A 161 -4.97 -4.80 6.39
N ASN A 162 -3.82 -4.28 5.96
CA ASN A 162 -3.34 -2.95 6.34
C ASN A 162 -4.29 -1.85 5.86
N TRP A 163 -4.80 -1.94 4.62
CA TRP A 163 -5.80 -1.03 4.10
C TRP A 163 -7.08 -1.02 4.95
N ALA A 164 -7.54 -2.20 5.37
CA ALA A 164 -8.73 -2.32 6.22
C ALA A 164 -8.51 -1.67 7.59
N ALA A 165 -7.37 -1.96 8.24
CA ALA A 165 -7.02 -1.38 9.54
C ALA A 165 -6.83 0.15 9.48
N ASP A 166 -6.16 0.66 8.44
CA ASP A 166 -5.98 2.09 8.22
C ASP A 166 -7.32 2.80 7.97
N THR A 167 -8.19 2.19 7.16
CA THR A 167 -9.54 2.73 6.89
C THR A 167 -10.38 2.79 8.15
N GLU A 168 -10.38 1.74 8.97
CA GLU A 168 -11.13 1.73 10.23
C GLU A 168 -10.63 2.79 11.20
N LYS A 169 -9.30 2.90 11.34
CA LYS A 169 -8.68 3.90 12.22
C LYS A 169 -8.97 5.33 11.78
N ARG A 170 -8.86 5.62 10.48
CA ARG A 170 -8.97 6.99 9.95
C ARG A 170 -10.40 7.45 9.71
N CYS A 171 -11.31 6.52 9.42
CA CYS A 171 -12.73 6.82 9.25
C CYS A 171 -13.56 6.51 10.51
N ALA A 172 -12.93 6.41 11.68
CA ALA A 172 -13.65 6.32 12.94
C ALA A 172 -14.38 7.65 13.23
N PRO A 173 -15.65 7.62 13.69
CA PRO A 173 -16.34 8.83 14.08
C PRO A 173 -15.64 9.48 15.29
N SER A 174 -15.56 10.81 15.31
CA SER A 174 -14.95 11.54 16.42
C SER A 174 -15.84 11.65 17.65
N SER A 175 -17.14 11.34 17.52
CA SER A 175 -18.15 11.29 18.58
C SER A 175 -19.42 10.61 18.08
N ASP A 176 -20.35 10.27 18.98
CA ASP A 176 -21.64 9.66 18.64
C ASP A 176 -22.71 10.65 18.12
N HIS A 177 -22.33 11.91 17.88
CA HIS A 177 -23.22 12.88 17.24
C HIS A 177 -23.42 12.55 15.74
N VAL A 178 -24.61 12.89 15.23
CA VAL A 178 -25.02 12.55 13.85
C VAL A 178 -24.06 13.09 12.79
N GLY A 179 -23.62 14.36 12.90
CA GLY A 179 -22.67 14.94 11.94
C GLY A 179 -21.36 14.13 11.81
N PRO A 180 -20.62 13.91 12.90
CA PRO A 180 -19.42 13.06 12.89
C PRO A 180 -19.65 11.61 12.42
N MET A 181 -20.85 11.04 12.65
CA MET A 181 -21.21 9.73 12.11
C MET A 181 -21.34 9.76 10.57
N LEU A 182 -22.00 10.79 10.03
CA LEU A 182 -22.10 11.01 8.58
C LEU A 182 -20.72 11.28 7.95
N ASP A 183 -19.86 12.08 8.59
CA ASP A 183 -18.49 12.32 8.12
C ASP A 183 -17.68 11.02 8.05
N ALA A 184 -17.77 10.18 9.09
CA ALA A 184 -17.15 8.85 9.11
C ALA A 184 -17.69 7.93 8.01
N GLN A 185 -18.99 8.00 7.72
CA GLN A 185 -19.61 7.20 6.68
C GLN A 185 -19.19 7.64 5.29
N SER A 186 -19.17 8.96 5.01
CA SER A 186 -18.63 9.54 3.78
C SER A 186 -17.16 9.15 3.56
N CYS A 187 -16.34 9.18 4.62
CA CYS A 187 -14.95 8.69 4.58
C CYS A 187 -14.87 7.23 4.15
N ARG A 188 -15.69 6.35 4.73
CA ARG A 188 -15.74 4.92 4.36
C ARG A 188 -16.21 4.73 2.91
N ILE A 189 -17.25 5.45 2.46
CA ILE A 189 -17.74 5.38 1.08
C ILE A 189 -16.60 5.67 0.10
N ASN A 190 -15.85 6.75 0.31
CA ASN A 190 -14.72 7.11 -0.55
C ASN A 190 -13.64 6.02 -0.57
N ARG A 191 -13.27 5.49 0.59
CA ARG A 191 -12.25 4.44 0.72
C ARG A 191 -12.64 3.16 0.00
N TYR A 192 -13.88 2.71 0.17
CA TYR A 192 -14.39 1.50 -0.48
C TYR A 192 -14.55 1.68 -1.99
N ALA A 193 -15.07 2.84 -2.44
CA ALA A 193 -15.22 3.13 -3.87
C ALA A 193 -13.88 3.11 -4.60
N ASN A 194 -12.87 3.81 -4.07
CA ASN A 194 -11.54 3.85 -4.67
C ASN A 194 -10.86 2.47 -4.67
N ARG A 195 -10.92 1.74 -3.55
CA ARG A 195 -10.29 0.42 -3.45
C ARG A 195 -10.95 -0.59 -4.38
N ALA A 196 -12.27 -0.56 -4.55
CA ALA A 196 -12.97 -1.43 -5.50
C ALA A 196 -12.48 -1.21 -6.94
N VAL A 197 -12.27 0.05 -7.35
CA VAL A 197 -11.73 0.40 -8.69
C VAL A 197 -10.27 -0.05 -8.83
N GLU A 198 -9.43 0.18 -7.82
CA GLU A 198 -8.04 -0.28 -7.82
C GLU A 198 -7.99 -1.81 -8.02
N LEU A 199 -8.70 -2.56 -7.17
CA LEU A 199 -8.68 -4.02 -7.21
C LEU A 199 -9.26 -4.57 -8.51
N HIS A 200 -10.21 -3.86 -9.15
CA HIS A 200 -10.76 -4.26 -10.44
C HIS A 200 -9.70 -4.41 -11.52
N THR A 201 -8.71 -3.51 -11.53
CA THR A 201 -7.62 -3.52 -12.52
C THR A 201 -6.41 -4.36 -12.08
N ARG A 202 -6.39 -4.82 -10.83
CA ARG A 202 -5.23 -5.48 -10.25
C ARG A 202 -5.11 -6.92 -10.71
N VAL A 203 -3.90 -7.31 -11.06
CA VAL A 203 -3.50 -8.68 -11.41
C VAL A 203 -2.32 -9.07 -10.55
N LEU A 204 -2.39 -10.23 -9.90
CA LEU A 204 -1.27 -10.80 -9.15
C LEU A 204 -0.43 -11.61 -10.12
N THR A 205 0.76 -11.11 -10.46
CA THR A 205 1.72 -11.88 -11.24
C THR A 205 2.38 -12.93 -10.35
N PRO A 206 2.56 -14.17 -10.85
CA PRO A 206 3.29 -15.23 -10.14
C PRO A 206 4.70 -14.81 -9.71
#